data_AF-A0A182GM00-F1
#
_entry.id   AF-A0A182GM00-F1
#
_cell.length_a   1.000
_cell.length_b   1.000
_cell.length_c   1.000
_cell.angle_alpha   90.00
_cell.angle_beta   90.00
_cell.angle_gamma   90.00
#
_symmetry.space_group_name_H-M   'P 1'
#
loop_
_entity.id
_entity.type
_entity.pdbx_description
1 polymer ?
#
loop_
_entity_poly.entity_id
_entity_poly.type
_entity_poly.pdbx_seq_one_letter_code
_entity_poly.pdbx_strand_id
1 'polypeptide(L)'
;MDDKDWPLQSFNETVDTSDLRREWEEWHRSFELILEMKRIESQHEKLVLLLARGGRGLQRIFYNLRPVPEEVYPEPVPIPLVPKEIPEYDNAVLRLSKFFIGKRNVRIELELFRTLKQAESEPFNRFLLRLRTQAARCEFQDREEIEILQQVTMGAFDERVRDKGLEGTLNLDEVTNYAINREMLLKQKEKEKAKALKEESAVVAAVRQERNVRTAFRGKNRARPYPSGPKPSSNECNRCGSYRHSGEDVRCPAKKARCNSCGRIGHFGRKCRGGNKRFSYRETWEQPKIEANVVTSENEWNEELPRRPVPADIQQVN
;
A
#
# COMPACT_ATOMS: atom_id res chain seq x y z
N MET A 1 40.31 10.22 15.98
CA MET A 1 38.88 10.58 16.01
C MET A 1 38.28 9.86 14.82
N ASP A 2 37.57 8.77 15.10
CA ASP A 2 37.11 7.85 14.08
C ASP A 2 36.18 8.56 13.09
N ASP A 3 36.51 8.42 11.80
CA ASP A 3 35.71 8.80 10.64
C ASP A 3 34.40 8.02 10.72
N LYS A 4 33.43 8.57 11.45
CA LYS A 4 32.08 8.05 11.51
C LYS A 4 31.47 8.36 10.16
N ASP A 5 31.62 7.40 9.25
CA ASP A 5 31.17 7.44 7.87
C ASP A 5 29.71 7.89 7.85
N TRP A 6 29.47 9.16 7.53
CA TRP A 6 28.14 9.70 7.41
C TRP A 6 27.66 9.40 5.99
N PRO A 7 26.69 8.50 5.79
CA PRO A 7 26.29 8.07 4.47
C PRO A 7 25.41 9.15 3.84
N LEU A 8 26.03 10.20 3.30
CA LEU A 8 25.37 11.00 2.27
C LEU A 8 25.31 10.13 1.02
N GLN A 9 24.10 9.74 0.63
CA GLN A 9 23.90 9.05 -0.64
C GLN A 9 24.31 9.96 -1.79
N SER A 10 24.82 9.38 -2.87
CA SER A 10 25.14 10.14 -4.07
C SER A 10 23.89 10.82 -4.61
N PHE A 11 24.06 12.00 -5.20
CA PHE A 11 22.97 12.74 -5.82
C PHE A 11 22.24 11.87 -6.85
N ASN A 12 20.92 11.74 -6.72
CA ASN A 12 20.13 10.95 -7.62
C ASN A 12 19.65 11.77 -8.82
N GLU A 13 20.25 11.52 -10.00
CA GLU A 13 19.87 12.20 -11.25
C GLU A 13 18.64 11.60 -11.95
N THR A 14 18.15 10.44 -11.49
CA THR A 14 17.08 9.68 -12.16
C THR A 14 15.67 10.05 -11.71
N VAL A 15 15.56 10.98 -10.76
CA VAL A 15 14.27 11.47 -10.26
C VAL A 15 13.61 12.34 -11.33
N ASP A 16 12.27 12.38 -11.34
CA ASP A 16 11.52 13.22 -12.29
C ASP A 16 12.01 14.68 -12.25
N THR A 17 11.89 15.39 -13.37
CA THR A 17 12.31 16.78 -13.54
C THR A 17 11.77 17.72 -12.45
N SER A 18 10.55 17.46 -11.97
CA SER A 18 9.90 18.21 -10.89
C SER A 18 10.53 17.96 -9.51
N ASP A 19 11.13 16.78 -9.33
CA ASP A 19 11.70 16.30 -8.08
C ASP A 19 13.23 16.43 -8.03
N LEU A 20 13.88 16.56 -9.19
CA LEU A 20 15.33 16.76 -9.33
C LEU A 20 15.83 17.99 -8.55
N ARG A 21 15.01 19.05 -8.51
CA ARG A 21 15.28 20.24 -7.69
C ARG A 21 15.20 19.95 -6.20
N ARG A 22 14.18 19.22 -5.76
CA ARG A 22 14.01 18.83 -4.33
C ARG A 22 15.22 18.03 -3.89
N GLU A 23 15.60 17.07 -4.72
CA GLU A 23 16.80 16.26 -4.49
C GLU A 23 18.04 17.16 -4.36
N TRP A 24 18.20 18.16 -5.25
CA TRP A 24 19.34 19.07 -5.17
C TRP A 24 19.35 19.90 -3.89
N GLU A 25 18.22 20.51 -3.51
CA GLU A 25 18.14 21.36 -2.31
C GLU A 25 18.35 20.56 -1.01
N GLU A 26 17.74 19.37 -0.91
CA GLU A 26 17.89 18.47 0.24
C GLU A 26 19.31 17.90 0.34
N TRP A 27 19.87 17.49 -0.81
CA TRP A 27 21.22 16.97 -0.89
C TRP A 27 22.26 18.06 -0.60
N HIS A 28 22.13 19.25 -1.18
CA HIS A 28 23.00 20.40 -0.95
C HIS A 28 22.96 20.85 0.52
N ARG A 29 21.77 20.96 1.12
CA ARG A 29 21.64 21.27 2.56
C ARG A 29 22.34 20.23 3.43
N SER A 30 22.20 18.95 3.10
CA SER A 30 22.87 17.86 3.82
C SER A 30 24.39 17.92 3.64
N PHE A 31 24.86 18.31 2.45
CA PHE A 31 26.27 18.50 2.15
C PHE A 31 26.88 19.68 2.92
N GLU A 32 26.20 20.83 3.00
CA GLU A 32 26.62 21.99 3.80
C GLU A 32 26.81 21.64 5.28
N LEU A 33 25.90 20.84 5.86
CA LEU A 33 26.05 20.36 7.24
C LEU A 33 27.31 19.49 7.42
N ILE A 34 27.69 18.73 6.39
CA ILE A 34 28.91 17.91 6.42
C ILE A 34 30.16 18.80 6.33
N LEU A 35 30.14 19.85 5.50
CA LEU A 35 31.23 20.81 5.42
C LEU A 35 31.47 21.50 6.77
N GLU A 36 30.39 21.94 7.42
CA GLU A 36 30.46 22.59 8.74
C GLU A 36 30.99 21.63 9.82
N MET A 37 30.50 20.38 9.83
CA MET A 37 31.00 19.37 10.76
C MET A 37 32.49 19.05 10.56
N LYS A 38 32.95 19.03 9.30
CA LYS A 38 34.36 18.78 8.96
C LYS A 38 35.25 20.01 9.09
N ARG A 39 34.68 21.20 9.34
CA ARG A 39 35.37 22.49 9.46
C ARG A 39 36.25 22.79 8.23
N ILE A 40 35.68 22.57 7.05
CA ILE A 40 36.39 22.80 5.78
C ILE A 40 36.11 24.22 5.32
N GLU A 41 37.16 25.03 5.27
CA GLU A 41 37.05 26.46 4.97
C GLU A 41 37.46 26.79 3.53
N SER A 42 38.40 26.05 2.94
CA SER A 42 38.89 26.29 1.56
C SER A 42 37.82 26.02 0.52
N GLN A 43 37.67 26.95 -0.42
CA GLN A 43 36.76 26.85 -1.57
C GLN A 43 37.11 25.66 -2.46
N HIS A 44 38.41 25.41 -2.66
CA HIS A 44 38.86 24.29 -3.47
C HIS A 44 38.48 22.94 -2.85
N GLU A 45 38.72 22.76 -1.54
CA GLU A 45 38.38 21.52 -0.83
C GLU A 45 36.87 21.27 -0.83
N LYS A 46 36.06 22.32 -0.65
CA LYS A 46 34.60 22.24 -0.76
C LYS A 46 34.15 21.76 -2.14
N LEU A 47 34.72 22.32 -3.22
CA LEU A 47 34.41 21.92 -4.60
C LEU A 47 34.76 20.44 -4.86
N VAL A 48 35.96 20.02 -4.45
CA VAL A 48 36.41 18.64 -4.62
C VAL A 48 35.48 17.68 -3.88
N LEU A 49 35.09 18.01 -2.65
CA LEU A 49 34.17 17.18 -1.87
C LEU A 49 32.76 17.15 -2.44
N LEU A 50 32.27 18.27 -2.97
CA LEU A 50 30.98 18.37 -3.63
C LEU A 50 30.91 17.39 -4.80
N LEU A 51 31.93 17.44 -5.68
CA LEU A 51 31.99 16.56 -6.84
C LEU A 51 32.26 15.09 -6.45
N ALA A 52 33.08 14.85 -5.43
CA ALA A 52 33.37 13.49 -4.95
C ALA A 52 32.13 12.82 -4.35
N ARG A 53 31.36 13.54 -3.53
CA ARG A 53 30.16 13.02 -2.84
C ARG A 53 28.91 13.06 -3.72
N GLY A 54 28.81 14.02 -4.63
CA GLY A 54 27.69 14.11 -5.59
C GLY A 54 27.66 12.96 -6.59
N GLY A 55 28.79 12.30 -6.81
CA GLY A 55 28.88 11.14 -7.69
C GLY A 55 28.89 11.52 -9.18
N ARG A 56 28.93 10.49 -10.03
CA ARG A 56 29.15 10.65 -11.48
C ARG A 56 28.06 11.44 -12.19
N GLY A 57 26.82 11.37 -11.70
CA GLY A 57 25.70 12.10 -12.29
C GLY A 57 25.85 13.61 -12.12
N LEU A 58 26.10 14.06 -10.88
CA LEU A 58 26.34 15.47 -10.58
C LEU A 58 27.59 16.01 -11.32
N GLN A 59 28.67 15.22 -11.38
CA GLN A 59 29.87 15.60 -12.13
C GLN A 59 29.57 15.81 -13.63
N ARG A 60 28.81 14.88 -14.24
CA ARG A 60 28.42 14.98 -15.64
C ARG A 60 27.59 16.24 -15.89
N ILE A 61 26.66 16.56 -15.00
CA ILE A 61 25.89 17.80 -15.10
C ILE A 61 26.83 18.99 -15.01
N PHE A 62 27.62 19.08 -13.93
CA PHE A 62 28.54 20.20 -13.67
C PHE A 62 29.48 20.51 -14.83
N TYR A 63 30.18 19.51 -15.38
CA TYR A 63 31.14 19.72 -16.47
C TYR A 63 30.48 20.08 -17.81
N ASN A 64 29.17 19.86 -17.97
CA ASN A 64 28.41 20.28 -19.14
C ASN A 64 27.75 21.66 -18.97
N LEU A 65 27.77 22.25 -17.77
CA LEU A 65 27.24 23.59 -17.53
C LEU A 65 28.23 24.66 -17.98
N ARG A 66 27.71 25.71 -18.61
CA ARG A 66 28.50 26.90 -18.92
C ARG A 66 28.59 27.82 -17.70
N PRO A 67 29.66 28.63 -17.61
CA PRO A 67 29.73 29.70 -16.64
C PRO A 67 28.52 30.64 -16.72
N VAL A 68 28.07 31.09 -15.57
CA VAL A 68 26.92 31.96 -15.36
C VAL A 68 27.41 33.41 -15.14
N PRO A 69 26.76 34.44 -15.71
CA PRO A 69 27.22 35.84 -15.59
C PRO A 69 27.37 36.37 -14.16
N GLU A 70 26.63 35.79 -13.22
CA GLU A 70 26.61 36.14 -11.81
C GLU A 70 27.79 35.56 -11.00
N GLU A 71 28.72 34.85 -11.64
CA GLU A 71 29.91 34.30 -10.99
C GLU A 71 30.91 35.39 -10.57
N VAL A 72 31.44 35.22 -9.36
CA VAL A 72 32.40 36.15 -8.79
C VAL A 72 33.81 35.69 -9.18
N TYR A 73 34.50 36.53 -9.93
CA TYR A 73 35.93 36.40 -10.20
C TYR A 73 36.64 37.57 -9.53
N PRO A 74 37.60 37.33 -8.60
CA PRO A 74 38.36 38.42 -8.02
C PRO A 74 39.15 39.13 -9.13
N GLU A 75 38.95 40.42 -9.28
CA GLU A 75 39.78 41.23 -10.17
C GLU A 75 41.24 41.20 -9.70
N PRO A 76 42.22 41.21 -10.62
CA PRO A 76 43.64 41.21 -10.25
C PRO A 76 43.94 42.47 -9.44
N VAL A 77 44.23 42.29 -8.15
CA VAL A 77 44.56 43.39 -7.24
C VAL A 77 45.92 44.00 -7.66
N PRO A 78 46.05 45.33 -7.82
CA PRO A 78 47.30 45.97 -8.26
C PRO A 78 48.49 45.86 -7.28
N ILE A 79 48.29 45.32 -6.07
CA ILE A 79 49.26 45.31 -4.95
C ILE A 79 49.18 43.92 -4.27
N PRO A 80 50.30 43.32 -3.81
CA PRO A 80 50.29 41.98 -3.22
C PRO A 80 49.71 42.00 -1.79
N LEU A 81 48.39 42.03 -1.70
CA LEU A 81 47.66 41.40 -0.61
C LEU A 81 47.23 40.03 -1.14
N VAL A 82 47.43 38.99 -0.33
CA VAL A 82 47.11 37.58 -0.65
C VAL A 82 45.90 37.51 -1.59
N PRO A 83 46.03 36.93 -2.80
CA PRO A 83 44.91 36.85 -3.73
C PRO A 83 43.71 36.29 -3.00
N LYS A 84 42.58 37.01 -3.01
CA LYS A 84 41.34 36.45 -2.46
C LYS A 84 41.10 35.13 -3.19
N GLU A 85 40.92 34.05 -2.42
CA GLU A 85 40.64 32.72 -2.97
C GLU A 85 39.49 32.85 -3.98
N ILE A 86 39.65 32.25 -5.15
CA ILE A 86 38.58 32.24 -6.15
C ILE A 86 37.43 31.45 -5.52
N PRO A 87 36.19 31.97 -5.48
CA PRO A 87 35.07 31.29 -4.86
C PRO A 87 34.53 30.18 -5.79
N GLU A 88 35.38 29.19 -6.07
CA GLU A 88 35.14 28.09 -7.01
C GLU A 88 33.93 27.26 -6.59
N TYR A 89 33.79 27.00 -5.29
CA TYR A 89 32.65 26.27 -4.75
C TYR A 89 31.36 27.07 -4.87
N ASP A 90 31.36 28.34 -4.46
CA ASP A 90 30.15 29.17 -4.51
C ASP A 90 29.67 29.35 -5.96
N ASN A 91 30.61 29.56 -6.90
CA ASN A 91 30.31 29.61 -8.34
C ASN A 91 29.76 28.27 -8.85
N ALA A 92 30.28 27.12 -8.39
CA ALA A 92 29.77 25.81 -8.77
C ALA A 92 28.34 25.56 -8.25
N VAL A 93 28.07 25.90 -6.99
CA VAL A 93 26.74 25.83 -6.39
C VAL A 93 25.77 26.74 -7.13
N LEU A 94 26.20 27.94 -7.54
CA LEU A 94 25.38 28.86 -8.32
C LEU A 94 25.00 28.29 -9.69
N ARG A 95 25.96 27.70 -10.43
CA ARG A 95 25.70 27.01 -11.71
C ARG A 95 24.70 25.88 -11.54
N LEU A 96 24.97 24.99 -10.58
CA LEU A 96 24.14 23.81 -10.33
C LEU A 96 22.74 24.22 -9.89
N SER A 97 22.63 25.16 -8.95
CA SER A 97 21.35 25.70 -8.49
C SER A 97 20.58 26.32 -9.65
N LYS A 98 21.19 27.14 -10.52
CA LYS A 98 20.50 27.74 -11.67
C LYS A 98 20.01 26.70 -12.68
N PHE A 99 20.77 25.61 -12.88
CA PHE A 99 20.37 24.50 -13.72
C PHE A 99 19.16 23.75 -13.15
N PHE A 100 19.22 23.38 -11.87
CA PHE A 100 18.14 22.63 -11.20
C PHE A 100 16.91 23.48 -10.86
N ILE A 101 17.04 24.80 -10.72
CA ILE A 101 15.94 25.73 -10.43
C ILE A 101 15.07 26.00 -11.67
N GLY A 102 15.47 25.58 -12.87
CA GLY A 102 14.83 25.81 -14.18
C GLY A 102 13.47 26.50 -14.12
N LYS A 103 13.40 27.79 -14.52
CA LYS A 103 12.24 28.71 -14.45
C LYS A 103 10.98 28.11 -13.79
N ARG A 104 10.98 28.07 -12.44
CA ARG A 104 9.80 27.73 -11.63
C ARG A 104 8.57 28.45 -12.16
N ASN A 105 7.56 27.72 -12.60
CA ASN A 105 6.26 28.31 -12.86
C ASN A 105 5.47 28.35 -11.56
N VAL A 106 5.50 29.51 -10.90
CA VAL A 106 4.77 29.75 -9.64
C VAL A 106 3.29 29.35 -9.75
N ARG A 107 2.69 29.45 -10.94
CA ARG A 107 1.29 29.03 -11.16
C ARG A 107 1.08 27.52 -11.04
N ILE A 108 2.03 26.71 -11.50
CA ILE A 108 1.97 25.25 -11.38
C ILE A 108 2.12 24.86 -9.90
N GLU A 109 3.07 25.48 -9.18
CA GLU A 109 3.24 25.21 -7.75
C GLU A 109 1.98 25.57 -6.95
N LEU A 110 1.32 26.67 -7.31
CA LEU A 110 0.05 27.07 -6.73
C LEU A 110 -1.07 26.08 -7.05
N GLU A 111 -1.17 25.59 -8.29
CA GLU A 111 -2.13 24.57 -8.67
C GLU A 111 -1.92 23.26 -7.88
N LEU A 112 -0.66 22.82 -7.75
CA LEU A 112 -0.28 21.69 -6.92
C LEU A 112 -0.68 21.93 -5.46
N PHE A 113 -0.42 23.13 -4.92
CA PHE A 113 -0.84 23.49 -3.56
C PHE A 113 -2.36 23.39 -3.37
N ARG A 114 -3.15 23.93 -4.31
CA ARG A 114 -4.62 23.93 -4.23
C ARG A 114 -5.24 22.55 -4.42
N THR A 115 -4.55 21.63 -5.07
CA THR A 115 -5.01 20.24 -5.24
C THR A 115 -4.69 19.35 -4.06
N LEU A 116 -3.82 19.76 -3.13
CA LEU A 116 -3.49 18.98 -1.93
C LEU A 116 -4.70 18.81 -1.01
N LYS A 117 -5.01 17.56 -0.69
CA LYS A 117 -6.03 17.16 0.29
C LYS A 117 -5.47 16.08 1.20
N GLN A 118 -5.97 16.02 2.43
CA GLN A 118 -5.63 14.98 3.39
C GLN A 118 -6.21 13.65 2.89
N ALA A 119 -5.36 12.61 2.80
CA ALA A 119 -5.84 11.27 2.49
C ALA A 119 -6.55 10.64 3.71
N GLU A 120 -7.47 9.70 3.47
CA GLU A 120 -8.32 9.09 4.52
C GLU A 120 -7.52 8.47 5.69
N SER A 121 -6.35 7.90 5.40
CA SER A 121 -5.47 7.28 6.42
C SER A 121 -4.26 8.13 6.80
N GLU A 122 -4.15 9.36 6.26
CA GLU A 122 -3.02 10.24 6.51
C GLU A 122 -3.23 11.03 7.81
N PRO A 123 -2.28 10.97 8.77
CA PRO A 123 -2.38 11.79 9.98
C PRO A 123 -2.24 13.27 9.63
N PHE A 124 -2.96 14.13 10.35
CA PHE A 124 -3.02 15.56 10.08
C PHE A 124 -1.65 16.23 10.02
N ASN A 125 -0.71 15.84 10.90
CA ASN A 125 0.65 16.39 10.89
C ASN A 125 1.40 16.12 9.58
N ARG A 126 1.17 14.97 8.94
CA ARG A 126 1.79 14.65 7.65
C ARG A 126 1.18 15.48 6.52
N PHE A 127 -0.14 15.68 6.57
CA PHE A 127 -0.83 16.59 5.65
C PHE A 127 -0.32 18.03 5.80
N LEU A 128 -0.23 18.55 7.03
CA LEU A 128 0.28 19.89 7.30
C LEU A 128 1.73 20.07 6.85
N LEU A 129 2.58 19.05 7.05
CA LEU A 129 3.95 19.07 6.57
C LEU A 129 4.01 19.20 5.05
N ARG A 130 3.21 18.42 4.31
CA ARG A 130 3.12 18.53 2.84
C ARG A 130 2.65 19.92 2.40
N LEU A 131 1.67 20.49 3.10
CA LEU A 131 1.21 21.86 2.84
C LEU A 131 2.33 22.87 3.03
N ARG A 132 3.07 22.83 4.15
CA ARG A 132 4.20 23.73 4.41
C ARG A 132 5.30 23.59 3.35
N THR A 133 5.67 22.35 3.00
CA THR A 133 6.67 22.10 1.96
C THR A 133 6.24 22.67 0.60
N GLN A 134 4.97 22.53 0.23
CA GLN A 134 4.46 23.07 -1.03
C GLN A 134 4.27 24.60 -0.98
N ALA A 135 3.87 25.16 0.16
CA ALA A 135 3.67 26.59 0.36
C ALA A 135 4.98 27.40 0.18
N ALA A 136 6.10 26.87 0.70
CA ALA A 136 7.42 27.44 0.50
C ALA A 136 7.80 27.61 -0.99
N ARG A 137 7.14 26.86 -1.89
CA ARG A 137 7.37 26.93 -3.35
C ARG A 137 6.47 27.92 -4.07
N CYS A 138 5.38 28.35 -3.45
CA CYS A 138 4.36 29.20 -4.06
C CYS A 138 4.66 30.71 -3.94
N GLU A 139 5.76 31.08 -3.28
CA GLU A 139 6.13 32.49 -3.03
C GLU A 139 4.99 33.30 -2.38
N PHE A 140 4.35 32.75 -1.32
CA PHE A 140 3.25 33.44 -0.64
C PHE A 140 3.66 34.65 0.21
N GLN A 141 4.98 34.86 0.39
CA GLN A 141 5.54 35.88 1.26
C GLN A 141 4.93 35.79 2.67
N ASP A 142 4.40 36.91 3.17
CA ASP A 142 3.75 37.11 4.46
C ASP A 142 2.37 36.41 4.59
N ARG A 143 1.83 35.86 3.50
CA ARG A 143 0.52 35.18 3.52
C ARG A 143 0.59 33.66 3.68
N GLU A 144 1.78 33.09 3.85
CA GLU A 144 1.97 31.63 3.89
C GLU A 144 1.02 30.93 4.89
N GLU A 145 0.92 31.43 6.12
CA GLU A 145 0.06 30.81 7.14
C GLU A 145 -1.42 30.89 6.80
N ILE A 146 -1.86 32.02 6.22
CA ILE A 146 -3.25 32.23 5.79
C ILE A 146 -3.58 31.26 4.65
N GLU A 147 -2.66 31.09 3.71
CA GLU A 147 -2.83 30.19 2.57
C GLU A 147 -2.88 28.72 2.99
N ILE A 148 -2.03 28.32 3.95
CA ILE A 148 -2.07 26.99 4.57
C ILE A 148 -3.39 26.78 5.29
N LEU A 149 -3.85 27.76 6.09
CA LEU A 149 -5.11 27.66 6.81
C LEU A 149 -6.29 27.51 5.84
N GLN A 150 -6.34 28.30 4.77
CA GLN A 150 -7.34 28.15 3.70
C GLN A 150 -7.30 26.74 3.10
N GLN A 151 -6.11 26.22 2.79
CA GLN A 151 -5.99 24.88 2.23
C GLN A 151 -6.44 23.78 3.22
N VAL A 152 -6.20 23.97 4.52
CA VAL A 152 -6.74 23.10 5.58
C VAL A 152 -8.28 23.14 5.58
N THR A 153 -8.90 24.32 5.47
CA THR A 153 -10.37 24.43 5.44
C THR A 153 -11.01 23.75 4.23
N MET A 154 -10.32 23.69 3.10
CA MET A 154 -10.83 23.03 1.89
C MET A 154 -10.48 21.54 1.82
N GLY A 155 -9.33 21.15 2.39
CA GLY A 155 -8.69 19.86 2.12
C GLY A 155 -8.56 18.92 3.33
N ALA A 156 -8.88 19.34 4.55
CA ALA A 156 -8.85 18.45 5.70
C ALA A 156 -9.92 17.35 5.61
N PHE A 157 -9.58 16.14 6.06
CA PHE A 157 -10.46 14.98 6.00
C PHE A 157 -11.64 15.11 6.97
N ASP A 158 -11.39 15.63 8.17
CA ASP A 158 -12.42 15.82 9.20
C ASP A 158 -13.19 17.12 8.96
N GLU A 159 -14.51 17.00 8.72
CA GLU A 159 -15.41 18.13 8.51
C GLU A 159 -15.36 19.15 9.65
N ARG A 160 -15.24 18.72 10.91
CA ARG A 160 -15.18 19.67 12.03
C ARG A 160 -13.90 20.50 12.04
N VAL A 161 -12.81 19.96 11.50
CA VAL A 161 -11.56 20.73 11.36
C VAL A 161 -11.75 21.80 10.28
N ARG A 162 -12.46 21.48 9.20
CA ARG A 162 -12.82 22.44 8.15
C ARG A 162 -13.70 23.55 8.69
N ASP A 163 -14.80 23.20 9.35
CA ASP A 163 -15.73 24.16 9.95
C ASP A 163 -15.02 25.08 10.94
N LYS A 164 -14.19 24.50 11.82
CA LYS A 164 -13.46 25.28 12.84
C LYS A 164 -12.46 26.25 12.23
N GLY A 165 -11.83 25.91 11.11
CA GLY A 165 -10.97 26.85 10.39
C GLY A 165 -11.76 27.94 9.66
N LEU A 166 -12.97 27.64 9.16
CA LEU A 166 -13.86 28.61 8.50
C LEU A 166 -14.45 29.65 9.45
N GLU A 167 -14.55 29.34 10.75
CA GLU A 167 -14.96 30.31 11.77
C GLU A 167 -14.04 31.54 11.82
N GLY A 168 -12.79 31.44 11.36
CA GLY A 168 -11.84 32.55 11.26
C GLY A 168 -11.38 33.11 12.61
N THR A 169 -11.75 32.46 13.72
CA THR A 169 -11.36 32.87 15.08
C THR A 169 -10.01 32.33 15.51
N LEU A 170 -9.52 31.29 14.82
CA LEU A 170 -8.32 30.56 15.20
C LEU A 170 -7.18 30.79 14.21
N ASN A 171 -5.95 30.87 14.73
CA ASN A 171 -4.75 30.86 13.90
C ASN A 171 -4.38 29.42 13.46
N LEU A 172 -3.37 29.29 12.59
CA LEU A 172 -2.95 28.00 12.06
C LEU A 172 -2.53 27.00 13.16
N ASP A 173 -1.84 27.47 14.18
CA ASP A 173 -1.36 26.61 15.28
C ASP A 173 -2.52 26.11 16.15
N GLU A 174 -3.51 26.97 16.42
CA GLU A 174 -4.72 26.61 17.16
C GLU A 174 -5.58 25.59 16.41
N VAL A 175 -5.78 25.77 15.09
CA VAL A 175 -6.47 24.79 14.23
C VAL A 175 -5.69 23.47 14.17
N THR A 176 -4.36 23.55 14.10
CA THR A 176 -3.49 22.37 14.11
C THR A 176 -3.65 21.58 15.41
N ASN A 177 -3.59 22.25 16.55
CA ASN A 177 -3.81 21.63 17.86
C ASN A 177 -5.21 21.02 17.98
N TYR A 178 -6.23 21.72 17.49
CA TYR A 178 -7.61 21.22 17.45
C TYR A 178 -7.70 19.93 16.62
N ALA A 179 -7.11 19.90 15.42
CA ALA A 179 -7.12 18.76 14.53
C ALA A 179 -6.42 17.53 15.14
N ILE A 180 -5.22 17.72 15.71
CA ILE A 180 -4.45 16.64 16.37
C ILE A 180 -5.24 16.07 17.55
N ASN A 181 -5.78 16.93 18.42
CA ASN A 181 -6.59 16.51 19.56
C ASN A 181 -7.81 15.71 19.11
N ARG A 182 -8.44 16.12 18.01
CA ARG A 182 -9.59 15.44 17.46
C ARG A 182 -9.26 14.06 16.89
N GLU A 183 -8.14 13.93 16.18
CA GLU A 183 -7.65 12.61 15.73
C GLU A 183 -7.37 11.67 16.91
N MET A 184 -6.76 12.18 17.99
CA MET A 184 -6.50 11.39 19.19
C MET A 184 -7.80 10.91 19.84
N LEU A 185 -8.80 11.80 19.97
CA LEU A 185 -10.12 11.46 20.53
C LEU A 185 -10.86 10.42 19.69
N LEU A 186 -10.81 10.52 18.36
CA LEU A 186 -11.44 9.54 17.47
C LEU A 186 -10.78 8.16 17.62
N LYS A 187 -9.44 8.11 17.61
CA LYS A 187 -8.67 6.87 17.83
C LYS A 187 -8.96 6.24 19.20
N GLN A 188 -9.14 7.04 20.25
CA GLN A 188 -9.51 6.55 21.58
C GLN A 188 -10.93 5.97 21.58
N LYS A 189 -11.92 6.68 21.01
CA LYS A 189 -13.30 6.20 20.90
C LYS A 189 -13.42 4.91 20.10
N GLU A 190 -12.65 4.76 19.02
CA GLU A 190 -12.60 3.52 18.25
C GLU A 190 -12.03 2.35 19.07
N LYS A 191 -10.96 2.59 19.84
CA LYS A 191 -10.40 1.59 20.76
C LYS A 191 -11.39 1.20 21.84
N GLU A 192 -12.12 2.15 22.42
CA GLU A 192 -13.17 1.90 23.42
C GLU A 192 -14.33 1.08 22.84
N LYS A 193 -14.84 1.47 21.66
CA LYS A 193 -15.87 0.69 20.94
C LYS A 193 -15.39 -0.73 20.62
N ALA A 194 -14.15 -0.89 20.17
CA ALA A 194 -13.57 -2.20 19.89
C ALA A 194 -13.41 -3.06 21.15
N LYS A 195 -13.13 -2.45 22.31
CA LYS A 195 -13.12 -3.15 23.61
C LYS A 195 -14.54 -3.57 24.02
N ALA A 196 -15.52 -2.67 23.92
CA ALA A 196 -16.91 -2.97 24.23
C ALA A 196 -17.46 -4.12 23.36
N LEU A 197 -17.18 -4.12 22.05
CA LEU A 197 -17.57 -5.22 21.15
C LEU A 197 -16.91 -6.56 21.54
N LYS A 198 -15.64 -6.53 21.96
CA LYS A 198 -14.94 -7.74 22.42
C LYS A 198 -15.55 -8.26 23.72
N GLU A 199 -15.86 -7.39 24.66
CA GLU A 199 -16.51 -7.74 25.92
C GLU A 199 -17.92 -8.31 25.69
N GLU A 200 -18.71 -7.71 24.81
CA GLU A 200 -20.04 -8.23 24.45
C GLU A 200 -19.95 -9.61 23.77
N SER A 201 -18.98 -9.79 22.86
CA SER A 201 -18.74 -11.11 22.25
C SER A 201 -18.26 -12.18 23.24
N ALA A 202 -17.47 -11.78 24.25
CA ALA A 202 -17.00 -12.66 25.31
C ALA A 202 -18.13 -13.05 26.27
N VAL A 203 -19.03 -12.13 26.62
CA VAL A 203 -20.23 -12.41 27.43
C VAL A 203 -21.16 -13.37 26.68
N VAL A 204 -21.41 -13.16 25.38
CA VAL A 204 -22.23 -14.07 24.56
C VAL A 204 -21.60 -15.46 24.44
N ALA A 205 -20.27 -15.55 24.33
CA ALA A 205 -19.55 -16.83 24.33
C ALA A 205 -19.65 -17.56 25.67
N ALA A 206 -19.53 -16.84 26.79
CA ALA A 206 -19.67 -17.39 28.13
C ALA A 206 -21.09 -17.94 28.41
N VAL A 207 -22.14 -17.22 28.01
CA VAL A 207 -23.53 -17.67 28.15
C VAL A 207 -23.83 -18.93 27.31
N ARG A 208 -23.22 -19.08 26.14
CA ARG A 208 -23.33 -20.32 25.34
C ARG A 208 -22.62 -21.50 26.00
N GLN A 209 -21.50 -21.29 26.70
CA GLN A 209 -20.84 -22.34 27.47
C GLN A 209 -21.67 -22.75 28.69
N GLU A 210 -22.25 -21.81 29.44
CA GLU A 210 -23.09 -22.13 30.62
C GLU A 210 -24.35 -22.93 30.26
N ARG A 211 -24.97 -22.67 29.10
CA ARG A 211 -26.11 -23.49 28.62
C ARG A 211 -25.72 -24.94 28.30
N ASN A 212 -24.48 -25.20 27.88
CA ASN A 212 -24.00 -26.56 27.60
C ASN A 212 -23.58 -27.33 28.87
N VAL A 213 -23.25 -26.64 29.96
CA VAL A 213 -22.85 -27.27 31.23
C VAL A 213 -24.07 -27.71 32.06
N ARG A 214 -25.21 -27.00 31.97
CA ARG A 214 -26.44 -27.35 32.70
C ARG A 214 -27.13 -28.65 32.21
N THR A 215 -26.76 -29.18 31.05
CA THR A 215 -27.26 -30.47 30.54
C THR A 215 -26.39 -31.67 30.93
N ALA A 216 -25.25 -31.48 31.60
CA ALA A 216 -24.29 -32.55 31.87
C ALA A 216 -24.39 -33.19 33.27
N PHE A 217 -25.24 -32.69 34.17
CA PHE A 217 -25.35 -33.19 35.55
C PHE A 217 -26.75 -33.72 35.88
N ARG A 218 -27.10 -34.91 35.36
CA ARG A 218 -28.04 -35.82 36.02
C ARG A 218 -27.71 -37.30 35.71
N GLY A 219 -26.99 -37.90 36.66
CA GLY A 219 -27.39 -39.15 37.33
C GLY A 219 -27.24 -40.49 36.61
N LYS A 220 -26.30 -41.30 37.11
CA LYS A 220 -26.08 -42.73 36.86
C LYS A 220 -27.23 -43.65 37.34
N ASN A 221 -27.38 -44.76 36.61
CA ASN A 221 -27.67 -46.14 37.02
C ASN A 221 -29.05 -46.62 37.56
N ARG A 222 -29.58 -47.56 36.77
CA ARG A 222 -30.20 -48.87 37.09
C ARG A 222 -31.55 -48.92 37.83
N ALA A 223 -32.61 -49.07 37.04
CA ALA A 223 -33.64 -50.11 37.23
C ALA A 223 -34.31 -50.46 35.88
N ARG A 224 -34.33 -51.75 35.52
CA ARG A 224 -35.33 -52.40 34.63
C ARG A 224 -36.41 -53.00 35.56
N PRO A 225 -37.62 -53.43 35.11
CA PRO A 225 -38.10 -53.68 33.73
C PRO A 225 -39.55 -53.20 33.42
N TYR A 226 -40.00 -53.50 32.19
CA TYR A 226 -41.39 -53.56 31.67
C TYR A 226 -41.92 -52.33 30.88
N PRO A 227 -42.85 -52.51 29.91
CA PRO A 227 -42.64 -53.14 28.60
C PRO A 227 -43.11 -52.23 27.44
N SER A 228 -42.68 -52.57 26.22
CA SER A 228 -43.42 -52.46 24.95
C SER A 228 -44.34 -51.26 24.68
N GLY A 229 -43.82 -50.32 23.87
CA GLY A 229 -44.61 -49.48 22.97
C GLY A 229 -43.92 -49.43 21.59
N PRO A 230 -44.62 -49.57 20.46
CA PRO A 230 -44.00 -49.83 19.16
C PRO A 230 -43.36 -48.55 18.61
N LYS A 231 -42.06 -48.58 18.32
CA LYS A 231 -41.43 -47.55 17.49
C LYS A 231 -41.84 -47.79 16.03
N PRO A 232 -42.26 -46.76 15.27
CA PRO A 232 -42.54 -46.93 13.85
C PRO A 232 -41.24 -47.34 13.17
N SER A 233 -41.28 -48.46 12.46
CA SER A 233 -40.18 -48.95 11.63
C SER A 233 -39.79 -47.86 10.63
N SER A 234 -38.59 -47.32 10.77
CA SER A 234 -38.00 -46.47 9.74
C SER A 234 -37.83 -47.34 8.48
N ASN A 235 -38.70 -47.17 7.49
CA ASN A 235 -38.63 -47.82 6.17
C ASN A 235 -37.42 -47.33 5.35
N GLU A 236 -36.33 -46.92 6.00
CA GLU A 236 -35.14 -46.44 5.33
C GLU A 236 -34.20 -47.61 5.02
N CYS A 237 -33.81 -47.75 3.76
CA CYS A 237 -32.83 -48.70 3.31
C CYS A 237 -31.52 -48.54 4.09
N ASN A 238 -31.10 -49.61 4.76
CA ASN A 238 -29.90 -49.62 5.59
C ASN A 238 -28.58 -49.45 4.80
N ARG A 239 -28.62 -49.51 3.46
CA ARG A 239 -27.45 -49.37 2.58
C ARG A 239 -27.35 -47.99 1.94
N CYS A 240 -28.44 -47.49 1.35
CA CYS A 240 -28.45 -46.22 0.61
C CYS A 240 -29.17 -45.07 1.36
N GLY A 241 -29.99 -45.37 2.35
CA GLY A 241 -30.80 -44.37 3.06
C GLY A 241 -32.08 -43.93 2.35
N SER A 242 -32.55 -44.69 1.35
CA SER A 242 -33.82 -44.41 0.66
C SER A 242 -35.00 -45.02 1.38
N TYR A 243 -36.12 -44.31 1.45
CA TYR A 243 -37.37 -44.82 2.03
C TYR A 243 -38.22 -45.67 1.07
N ARG A 244 -37.75 -45.84 -0.18
CA ARG A 244 -38.53 -46.50 -1.26
C ARG A 244 -38.31 -48.00 -1.38
N HIS A 245 -37.30 -48.56 -0.71
CA HIS A 245 -36.96 -49.99 -0.79
C HIS A 245 -36.20 -50.43 0.47
N SER A 246 -36.12 -51.74 0.71
CA SER A 246 -35.37 -52.32 1.82
C SER A 246 -33.90 -52.60 1.46
N GLY A 247 -33.04 -52.85 2.45
CA GLY A 247 -31.61 -53.09 2.24
C GLY A 247 -31.28 -54.32 1.38
N GLU A 248 -32.16 -55.31 1.34
CA GLU A 248 -32.00 -56.55 0.56
C GLU A 248 -32.37 -56.40 -0.93
N ASP A 249 -33.07 -55.32 -1.29
CA ASP A 249 -33.64 -55.14 -2.63
C ASP A 249 -32.55 -55.08 -3.71
N VAL A 250 -32.71 -55.86 -4.78
CA VAL A 250 -31.68 -56.00 -5.85
C VAL A 250 -31.42 -54.67 -6.55
N ARG A 251 -32.43 -53.80 -6.58
CA ARG A 251 -32.38 -52.47 -7.20
C ARG A 251 -31.67 -51.41 -6.34
N CYS A 252 -31.18 -51.76 -5.15
CA CYS A 252 -30.46 -50.83 -4.30
C CYS A 252 -29.14 -50.37 -4.95
N PRO A 253 -28.97 -49.08 -5.30
CA PRO A 253 -27.76 -48.59 -5.97
C PRO A 253 -26.52 -48.76 -5.10
N ALA A 254 -26.68 -48.73 -3.77
CA ALA A 254 -25.59 -48.85 -2.83
C ALA A 254 -25.01 -50.27 -2.75
N LYS A 255 -25.65 -51.29 -3.31
CA LYS A 255 -25.19 -52.70 -3.23
C LYS A 255 -23.85 -52.92 -3.93
N LYS A 256 -23.59 -52.20 -5.04
CA LYS A 256 -22.32 -52.25 -5.79
C LYS A 256 -21.47 -50.98 -5.64
N ALA A 257 -21.96 -49.97 -4.92
CA ALA A 257 -21.23 -48.72 -4.74
C ALA A 257 -20.19 -48.81 -3.62
N ARG A 258 -19.04 -48.17 -3.83
CA ARG A 258 -17.98 -48.01 -2.84
C ARG A 258 -18.30 -46.83 -1.90
N CYS A 259 -18.22 -47.06 -0.60
CA CYS A 259 -18.47 -46.03 0.40
C CYS A 259 -17.34 -45.00 0.43
N ASN A 260 -17.64 -43.72 0.25
CA ASN A 260 -16.66 -42.64 0.29
C ASN A 260 -16.03 -42.42 1.68
N SER A 261 -16.65 -42.94 2.75
CA SER A 261 -16.15 -42.78 4.12
C SER A 261 -15.22 -43.92 4.56
N CYS A 262 -15.45 -45.17 4.13
CA CYS A 262 -14.65 -46.32 4.56
C CYS A 262 -14.06 -47.17 3.44
N GLY A 263 -14.32 -46.82 2.17
CA GLY A 263 -13.82 -47.53 0.99
C GLY A 263 -14.40 -48.93 0.76
N ARG A 264 -15.34 -49.40 1.60
CA ARG A 264 -15.98 -50.72 1.43
C ARG A 264 -17.19 -50.64 0.51
N ILE A 265 -17.43 -51.69 -0.26
CA ILE A 265 -18.59 -51.79 -1.18
C ILE A 265 -19.83 -52.24 -0.41
N GLY A 266 -21.00 -51.73 -0.78
CA GLY A 266 -22.29 -52.22 -0.29
C GLY A 266 -23.11 -51.22 0.52
N HIS A 267 -22.63 -49.98 0.70
CA HIS A 267 -23.37 -48.89 1.36
C HIS A 267 -22.82 -47.52 0.93
N PHE A 268 -23.61 -46.46 1.14
CA PHE A 268 -23.14 -45.08 0.97
C PHE A 268 -22.58 -44.49 2.25
N GLY A 269 -21.75 -43.44 2.13
CA GLY A 269 -21.13 -42.74 3.26
C GLY A 269 -22.12 -42.34 4.36
N ARG A 270 -23.32 -41.92 3.98
CA ARG A 270 -24.40 -41.56 4.92
C ARG A 270 -24.86 -42.71 5.83
N LYS A 271 -24.71 -43.97 5.40
CA LYS A 271 -25.03 -45.17 6.18
C LYS A 271 -23.78 -45.94 6.63
N CYS A 272 -22.61 -45.30 6.55
CA CYS A 272 -21.37 -45.88 7.02
C CYS A 272 -21.39 -46.04 8.55
N ARG A 273 -21.24 -47.29 9.01
CA ARG A 273 -21.11 -47.61 10.43
C ARG A 273 -19.66 -47.61 10.93
N GLY A 274 -18.70 -47.53 10.00
CA GLY A 274 -17.30 -47.27 10.34
C GLY A 274 -17.12 -45.79 10.63
N GLY A 275 -16.77 -45.46 11.88
CA GLY A 275 -16.47 -44.08 12.29
C GLY A 275 -15.45 -43.41 11.39
N ASN A 276 -15.57 -42.09 11.27
CA ASN A 276 -14.93 -41.19 10.31
C ASN A 276 -13.38 -41.25 10.37
N LYS A 277 -12.76 -42.29 9.83
CA LYS A 277 -11.35 -42.25 9.42
C LYS A 277 -11.35 -41.59 8.06
N ARG A 278 -11.02 -40.30 8.01
CA ARG A 278 -10.72 -39.58 6.77
C ARG A 278 -9.59 -40.34 6.06
N PHE A 279 -9.93 -41.22 5.13
CA PHE A 279 -8.96 -41.77 4.20
C PHE A 279 -8.58 -40.63 3.26
N SER A 280 -7.42 -40.03 3.54
CA SER A 280 -6.73 -39.10 2.66
C SER A 280 -6.36 -39.84 1.38
N TYR A 281 -7.19 -39.76 0.36
CA TYR A 281 -6.76 -40.06 -1.00
C TYR A 281 -5.98 -38.85 -1.51
N ARG A 282 -4.68 -38.81 -1.20
CA ARG A 282 -3.69 -38.12 -2.02
C ARG A 282 -3.21 -39.15 -3.03
N GLU A 283 -3.94 -39.31 -4.13
CA GLU A 283 -3.28 -39.66 -5.38
C GLU A 283 -3.10 -38.35 -6.14
N THR A 284 -1.82 -38.04 -6.36
CA THR A 284 -1.30 -37.06 -7.30
C THR A 284 -1.98 -37.26 -8.65
N TRP A 285 -2.79 -36.29 -9.04
CA TRP A 285 -3.17 -36.13 -10.44
C TRP A 285 -1.95 -35.59 -11.18
N GLU A 286 -1.21 -36.47 -11.84
CA GLU A 286 -0.30 -36.10 -12.94
C GLU A 286 -1.08 -36.16 -14.26
N GLN A 287 -0.94 -35.12 -15.08
CA GLN A 287 -1.50 -35.12 -16.43
C GLN A 287 -0.88 -36.25 -17.24
N PRO A 288 -1.67 -37.11 -17.92
CA PRO A 288 -1.12 -38.10 -18.81
C PRO A 288 -0.45 -37.40 -20.00
N LYS A 289 0.84 -37.69 -20.21
CA LYS A 289 1.58 -37.29 -21.40
C LYS A 289 0.92 -37.94 -22.61
N ILE A 290 0.35 -37.12 -23.49
CA ILE A 290 -0.11 -37.55 -24.79
C ILE A 290 1.12 -37.61 -25.69
N GLU A 291 1.65 -38.81 -25.89
CA GLU A 291 2.52 -39.11 -27.03
C GLU A 291 1.70 -39.93 -28.02
N ALA A 292 1.41 -39.33 -29.19
CA ALA A 292 1.35 -40.07 -30.44
C ALA A 292 1.39 -39.11 -31.63
N ASN A 293 2.52 -39.17 -32.31
CA ASN A 293 2.66 -39.22 -33.76
C ASN A 293 2.57 -37.90 -34.56
N VAL A 294 3.77 -37.36 -34.77
CA VAL A 294 4.22 -36.66 -35.97
C VAL A 294 3.92 -37.49 -37.21
N VAL A 295 3.15 -36.93 -38.14
CA VAL A 295 3.41 -37.06 -39.58
C VAL A 295 3.33 -35.67 -40.20
N THR A 296 4.41 -35.33 -40.87
CA THR A 296 4.76 -34.12 -41.58
C THR A 296 3.87 -33.85 -42.79
N SER A 297 3.50 -32.59 -43.04
CA SER A 297 3.83 -31.88 -44.30
C SER A 297 3.32 -30.45 -44.27
N GLU A 298 4.12 -29.57 -44.87
CA GLU A 298 3.87 -28.16 -45.11
C GLU A 298 2.62 -27.95 -45.97
N ASN A 299 1.79 -26.95 -45.62
CA ASN A 299 1.54 -25.78 -46.47
C ASN A 299 0.36 -24.95 -45.92
N GLU A 300 0.57 -23.63 -46.00
CA GLU A 300 -0.39 -22.57 -46.34
C GLU A 300 -1.85 -22.78 -45.93
N TRP A 301 -2.42 -21.88 -45.11
CA TRP A 301 -3.72 -21.23 -45.37
C TRP A 301 -3.87 -20.06 -44.39
N ASN A 302 -3.73 -18.84 -44.92
CA ASN A 302 -4.31 -17.61 -44.39
C ASN A 302 -5.82 -17.84 -44.22
N GLU A 303 -6.40 -17.48 -43.08
CA GLU A 303 -7.78 -16.99 -43.07
C GLU A 303 -8.10 -16.19 -41.82
N GLU A 304 -8.75 -15.07 -42.09
CA GLU A 304 -8.98 -13.92 -41.23
C GLU A 304 -9.98 -14.23 -40.11
N LEU A 305 -9.71 -13.73 -38.90
CA LEU A 305 -10.68 -13.72 -37.81
C LEU A 305 -11.88 -12.83 -38.19
N PRO A 306 -13.13 -13.31 -38.04
CA PRO A 306 -14.31 -12.57 -38.49
C PRO A 306 -14.52 -11.31 -37.64
N ARG A 307 -14.44 -10.13 -38.29
CA ARG A 307 -14.84 -8.84 -37.71
C ARG A 307 -16.37 -8.74 -37.69
N ARG A 308 -16.90 -8.10 -36.64
CA ARG A 308 -18.33 -7.75 -36.52
C ARG A 308 -18.75 -6.81 -37.65
N PRO A 309 -19.92 -7.02 -38.29
CA PRO A 309 -20.42 -6.11 -39.32
C PRO A 309 -20.87 -4.77 -38.72
N VAL A 310 -20.57 -3.68 -39.43
CA VAL A 310 -20.90 -2.29 -39.07
C VAL A 310 -22.17 -1.86 -39.85
N PRO A 311 -23.08 -1.03 -39.28
CA PRO A 311 -24.45 -0.86 -39.79
C PRO A 311 -24.58 0.14 -40.96
N ALA A 312 -23.85 -0.06 -42.06
CA ALA A 312 -23.90 0.84 -43.23
C ALA A 312 -24.31 0.20 -44.56
N ASP A 313 -24.36 -1.14 -44.68
CA ASP A 313 -24.62 -1.81 -45.97
C ASP A 313 -26.03 -2.41 -46.09
N ILE A 314 -27.01 -1.87 -45.37
CA ILE A 314 -28.43 -2.10 -45.66
C ILE A 314 -28.89 -0.99 -46.61
N GLN A 315 -28.72 -1.20 -47.92
CA GLN A 315 -29.62 -0.65 -48.94
C GLN A 315 -29.32 -1.20 -50.35
N GLN A 316 -30.40 -1.60 -51.02
CA GLN A 316 -30.54 -2.00 -52.43
C GLN A 316 -30.07 -3.44 -52.71
N VAL A 317 -30.87 -4.35 -53.28
CA VAL A 317 -31.74 -4.19 -54.44
C VAL A 317 -32.87 -5.26 -54.42
N ASN A 318 -34.10 -4.77 -54.68
CA ASN A 318 -35.37 -5.44 -55.05
C ASN A 318 -36.07 -6.40 -54.08
#